data_AF-O58827-F1
#
_entry.id   AF-O58827-F1
#
_cell.length_a   1.000
_cell.length_b   1.000
_cell.length_c   1.000
_cell.angle_alpha   90.00
_cell.angle_beta   90.00
_cell.angle_gamma   90.00
#
_symmetry.space_group_name_H-M   'P 1'
#
loop_
_entity.id
_entity.type
_entity.pdbx_description
1 polymer ?
#
loop_
_entity_poly.entity_id
_entity_poly.type
_entity_poly.pdbx_seq_one_letter_code
_entity_poly.pdbx_strand_id
1 'polypeptide(L)'
;MKIMFSVEEGIRFKIRDALKAITALLIILWLFKGWLRLEAYNEEMVWAIITLIIITEILGVGRWIGITISGIILSLAKAAFLIAIFLFFGKWLDLPKDFPIDAKTAFAYSVVLGIAGILVAKFDFPLSKGEVYPRVEKKAYKFNGFSYGKVKLSGEGKAYPIKLGRKRIGWAIEGEVIVEADTPLGVIKRKLIAPVAIWTSINIASEKASPNLTFVDTANSLLSAPTTYTKEKSSIDLGILKVYEGEDFTYVKLPFLEVVETPQGEEVKIGPFKIREGSTEKPRKDMITIQELRNGFKLTILGERLTITTEDFKIETIGDRILYKSGEEKLAIGDGYVSLDSGTISISVGRDSGKIRIEDTVISASEGKVKIRIGSKNYIIESEEAFKLVLEKAREIVEEQADDIIEGLGIDRARLNRRIKELVEKLMEYI
;
A
#
# COMPACT_ATOMS: atom_id res chain seq x y z
N MET A 1 10.49 17.10 37.60
CA MET A 1 9.25 16.49 38.12
C MET A 1 8.90 15.28 37.26
N LYS A 2 9.30 14.07 37.69
CA LYS A 2 9.02 12.81 37.00
C LYS A 2 7.53 12.51 37.17
N ILE A 3 6.77 12.54 36.09
CA ILE A 3 5.38 12.09 36.10
C ILE A 3 5.42 10.56 36.20
N MET A 4 5.06 10.10 37.38
CA MET A 4 4.95 8.72 37.81
C MET A 4 3.75 8.10 37.09
N PHE A 5 3.97 7.46 35.94
CA PHE A 5 2.97 6.58 35.32
C PHE A 5 2.99 5.24 36.05
N SER A 6 2.32 5.17 37.21
CA SER A 6 2.16 3.93 37.99
C SER A 6 0.74 3.80 38.53
N VAL A 7 -0.27 3.79 37.67
CA VAL A 7 -1.63 3.43 38.08
C VAL A 7 -2.36 2.76 36.91
N GLU A 8 -2.17 1.44 36.77
CA GLU A 8 -3.17 0.45 36.32
C GLU A 8 -2.50 -0.93 36.07
N GLU A 9 -1.75 -1.44 37.05
CA GLU A 9 -1.59 -2.90 37.14
C GLU A 9 -2.86 -3.45 37.76
N GLY A 10 -3.83 -3.82 36.91
CA GLY A 10 -5.11 -4.36 37.34
C GLY A 10 -4.95 -5.54 38.31
N ILE A 11 -5.90 -5.69 39.25
CA ILE A 11 -5.94 -6.72 40.30
C ILE A 11 -5.59 -8.12 39.77
N ARG A 12 -6.02 -8.43 38.54
CA ARG A 12 -5.71 -9.67 37.82
C ARG A 12 -4.20 -9.95 37.67
N PHE A 13 -3.38 -8.94 37.38
CA PHE A 13 -1.93 -9.11 37.22
C PHE A 13 -1.23 -9.30 38.57
N LYS A 14 -1.69 -8.60 39.61
CA LYS A 14 -1.22 -8.84 40.99
C LYS A 14 -1.56 -10.26 41.45
N ILE A 15 -2.77 -10.75 41.16
CA ILE A 15 -3.17 -12.14 41.41
C ILE A 15 -2.29 -13.11 40.63
N ARG A 16 -2.02 -12.84 39.34
CA ARG A 16 -1.15 -13.68 38.51
C ARG A 16 0.27 -13.78 39.09
N ASP A 17 0.86 -12.67 39.50
CA ASP A 17 2.22 -12.68 40.03
C ASP A 17 2.29 -13.32 41.42
N ALA A 18 1.25 -13.17 42.25
CA ALA A 18 1.09 -13.95 43.47
C ALA A 18 0.98 -15.46 43.17
N LEU A 19 0.18 -15.85 42.18
CA LEU A 19 0.04 -17.24 41.76
C LEU A 19 1.36 -17.81 41.23
N LYS A 20 2.16 -17.05 40.47
CA LYS A 20 3.51 -17.50 40.08
C LYS A 20 4.40 -17.76 41.28
N ALA A 21 4.38 -16.88 42.27
CA ALA A 21 5.17 -17.05 43.49
C ALA A 21 4.73 -18.32 44.24
N ILE A 22 3.42 -18.58 44.33
CA ILE A 22 2.87 -19.80 44.92
C ILE A 22 3.28 -21.04 44.11
N THR A 23 3.19 -21.01 42.77
CA THR A 23 3.64 -22.10 41.90
C THR A 23 5.12 -22.40 42.11
N ALA A 24 5.97 -21.37 42.15
CA ALA A 24 7.40 -21.53 42.39
C ALA A 24 7.68 -22.13 43.77
N LEU A 25 6.97 -21.68 44.80
CA LEU A 25 7.07 -22.25 46.15
C LEU A 25 6.66 -23.73 46.17
N LEU A 26 5.56 -24.08 45.50
CA LEU A 26 5.11 -25.47 45.40
C LEU A 26 6.10 -26.36 44.65
N ILE A 27 6.73 -25.85 43.58
CA ILE A 27 7.80 -26.58 42.88
C ILE A 27 8.98 -26.82 43.82
N ILE A 28 9.37 -25.84 44.64
CA ILE A 28 10.44 -26.01 45.64
C ILE A 28 10.04 -27.06 46.68
N LEU A 29 8.84 -26.98 47.25
CA LEU A 29 8.34 -27.98 48.20
C LEU A 29 8.32 -29.38 47.58
N TRP A 30 7.97 -29.48 46.30
CA TRP A 30 7.97 -30.73 45.56
C TRP A 30 9.38 -31.30 45.34
N LEU A 31 10.35 -30.45 45.00
CA LEU A 31 11.75 -30.86 44.89
C LEU A 31 12.32 -31.41 46.20
N PHE A 32 11.90 -30.84 47.33
CA PHE A 32 12.33 -31.26 48.67
C PHE A 32 11.33 -32.21 49.37
N LYS A 33 10.38 -32.81 48.63
CA LYS A 33 9.29 -33.62 49.22
C LYS A 33 9.78 -34.74 50.13
N GLY A 34 10.88 -35.40 49.78
CA GLY A 34 11.46 -36.48 50.60
C GLY A 34 11.98 -35.99 51.95
N TRP A 35 12.66 -34.83 51.98
CA TRP A 35 13.15 -34.23 53.23
C TRP A 35 12.02 -33.68 54.10
N LEU A 36 10.94 -33.24 53.46
CA LEU A 36 9.74 -32.71 54.12
C LEU A 36 8.71 -33.78 54.49
N ARG A 37 8.97 -35.06 54.15
CA ARG A 37 8.03 -36.19 54.34
C ARG A 37 6.67 -35.97 53.64
N LEU A 38 6.67 -35.32 52.49
CA LEU A 38 5.49 -35.02 51.67
C LEU A 38 5.25 -36.06 50.54
N GLU A 39 5.95 -37.19 50.56
CA GLU A 39 5.89 -38.22 49.52
C GLU A 39 4.47 -38.77 49.31
N ALA A 40 3.66 -38.85 50.37
CA ALA A 40 2.28 -39.30 50.32
C ALA A 40 1.36 -38.37 49.49
N TYR A 41 1.77 -37.12 49.25
CA TYR A 41 1.01 -36.11 48.51
C TYR A 41 1.60 -35.80 47.13
N ASN A 42 2.50 -36.65 46.64
CA ASN A 42 3.28 -36.39 45.44
C ASN A 42 2.40 -36.15 44.20
N GLU A 43 1.34 -36.95 44.03
CA GLU A 43 0.43 -36.84 42.88
C GLU A 43 -0.41 -35.55 42.95
N GLU A 44 -0.94 -35.23 44.13
CA GLU A 44 -1.71 -34.01 44.38
C GLU A 44 -0.88 -32.75 44.17
N MET A 45 0.39 -32.78 44.59
CA MET A 45 1.33 -31.69 44.36
C MET A 45 1.63 -31.48 42.87
N VAL A 46 1.82 -32.56 42.11
CA VAL A 46 2.01 -32.50 40.65
C VAL A 46 0.79 -31.90 39.97
N TRP A 47 -0.42 -32.34 40.32
CA TRP A 47 -1.67 -31.76 39.81
C TRP A 47 -1.82 -30.28 40.18
N ALA A 48 -1.55 -29.91 41.42
CA ALA A 48 -1.62 -28.52 41.87
C ALA A 48 -0.68 -27.61 41.08
N ILE A 49 0.56 -28.07 40.82
CA ILE A 49 1.54 -27.33 40.01
C ILE A 49 1.03 -27.15 38.57
N ILE A 50 0.53 -28.23 37.94
CA ILE A 50 -0.03 -28.19 36.58
C ILE A 50 -1.20 -27.21 36.49
N THR A 51 -2.16 -27.30 37.41
CA THR A 51 -3.33 -26.41 37.46
C THR A 51 -2.92 -24.96 37.64
N LEU A 52 -1.97 -24.67 38.52
CA LEU A 52 -1.48 -23.32 38.74
C LEU A 52 -0.73 -22.75 37.53
N ILE A 53 0.04 -23.57 36.80
CA ILE A 53 0.68 -23.17 35.54
C ILE A 53 -0.39 -22.73 34.54
N ILE A 54 -1.45 -23.54 34.36
CA ILE A 54 -2.55 -23.23 33.43
C ILE A 54 -3.25 -21.92 33.82
N ILE A 55 -3.68 -21.79 35.07
CA ILE A 55 -4.37 -20.59 35.57
C ILE A 55 -3.48 -19.35 35.39
N THR A 56 -2.20 -19.45 35.75
CA THR A 56 -1.24 -18.34 35.65
C THR A 56 -1.05 -17.86 34.22
N GLU A 57 -0.97 -18.77 33.27
CA GLU A 57 -0.83 -18.40 31.86
C GLU A 57 -2.14 -17.79 31.33
N ILE A 58 -3.31 -18.39 31.61
CA ILE A 58 -4.61 -17.85 31.19
C ILE A 58 -4.85 -16.44 31.77
N LEU A 59 -4.49 -16.21 33.03
CA LEU A 59 -4.57 -14.87 33.65
C LEU A 59 -3.62 -13.86 32.99
N GLY A 60 -2.63 -14.32 32.24
CA GLY A 60 -1.72 -13.51 31.42
C GLY A 60 -2.27 -13.07 30.07
N VAL A 61 -3.41 -13.60 29.63
CA VAL A 61 -4.02 -13.26 28.33
C VAL A 61 -4.64 -11.86 28.38
N GLY A 62 -4.19 -10.97 27.48
CA GLY A 62 -4.85 -9.68 27.24
C GLY A 62 -4.16 -8.51 27.92
N ARG A 63 -3.00 -8.11 27.39
CA ARG A 63 -2.27 -6.97 27.95
C ARG A 63 -2.92 -5.61 27.75
N TRP A 64 -4.10 -5.42 27.09
CA TRP A 64 -4.74 -4.09 26.94
C TRP A 64 -6.11 -4.10 26.19
N ILE A 65 -7.19 -4.69 26.73
CA ILE A 65 -8.55 -4.73 26.10
C ILE A 65 -8.69 -5.83 25.02
N GLY A 66 -9.60 -6.78 25.26
CA GLY A 66 -9.94 -7.88 24.35
C GLY A 66 -9.22 -9.19 24.67
N ILE A 67 -9.93 -10.13 25.29
CA ILE A 67 -9.47 -11.53 25.34
C ILE A 67 -9.76 -12.10 23.94
N THR A 68 -8.74 -12.25 23.10
CA THR A 68 -8.90 -12.94 21.80
C THR A 68 -8.91 -14.45 22.02
N ILE A 69 -9.69 -15.17 21.22
CA ILE A 69 -9.74 -16.65 21.26
C ILE A 69 -8.34 -17.20 20.97
N SER A 70 -7.65 -16.61 19.99
CA SER A 70 -6.24 -16.85 19.69
C SER A 70 -5.31 -16.64 20.89
N GLY A 71 -5.57 -15.62 21.72
CA GLY A 71 -4.79 -15.32 22.91
C GLY A 71 -4.92 -16.39 24.00
N ILE A 72 -6.15 -16.89 24.20
CA ILE A 72 -6.41 -18.03 25.09
C ILE A 72 -5.69 -19.27 24.56
N ILE A 73 -5.84 -19.59 23.27
CA ILE A 73 -5.22 -20.76 22.65
C ILE A 73 -3.68 -20.71 22.77
N LEU A 74 -3.06 -19.58 22.45
CA LEU A 74 -1.60 -19.41 22.57
C LEU A 74 -1.12 -19.48 24.03
N SER A 75 -1.92 -18.99 24.97
CA SER A 75 -1.61 -19.12 26.38
C SER A 75 -1.69 -20.56 26.88
N LEU A 76 -2.68 -21.32 26.42
CA LEU A 76 -2.78 -22.75 26.69
C LEU A 76 -1.61 -23.52 26.05
N ALA A 77 -1.19 -23.13 24.83
CA ALA A 77 -0.01 -23.68 24.20
C ALA A 77 1.24 -23.47 25.07
N LYS A 78 1.42 -22.24 25.59
CA LYS A 78 2.54 -21.93 26.50
C LYS A 78 2.45 -22.69 27.83
N ALA A 79 1.26 -22.84 28.40
CA ALA A 79 1.07 -23.64 29.60
C ALA A 79 1.45 -25.11 29.34
N ALA A 80 1.00 -25.69 28.23
CA ALA A 80 1.35 -27.05 27.82
C ALA A 80 2.86 -27.23 27.64
N PHE A 81 3.56 -26.23 27.10
CA PHE A 81 5.02 -26.24 27.01
C PHE A 81 5.71 -26.25 28.39
N LEU A 82 5.26 -25.41 29.32
CA LEU A 82 5.81 -25.36 30.67
C LEU A 82 5.54 -26.67 31.44
N ILE A 83 4.36 -27.25 31.26
CA ILE A 83 4.01 -28.58 31.79
C ILE A 83 4.93 -29.64 31.18
N ALA A 84 5.20 -29.60 29.87
CA ALA A 84 6.12 -30.54 29.23
C ALA A 84 7.53 -30.48 29.83
N ILE A 85 8.04 -29.27 30.07
CA ILE A 85 9.34 -29.06 30.75
C ILE A 85 9.29 -29.62 32.17
N PHE A 86 8.26 -29.28 32.93
CA PHE A 86 8.09 -29.75 34.31
C PHE A 86 8.04 -31.29 34.38
N LEU A 87 7.25 -31.94 33.53
CA LEU A 87 7.15 -33.40 33.47
C LEU A 87 8.45 -34.05 32.96
N PHE A 88 9.17 -33.40 32.03
CA PHE A 88 10.44 -33.90 31.50
C PHE A 88 11.50 -34.01 32.60
N PHE A 89 11.69 -32.94 33.37
CA PHE A 89 12.58 -32.97 34.54
C PHE A 89 11.98 -33.78 35.69
N GLY A 90 10.67 -33.79 35.81
CA GLY A 90 9.98 -34.49 36.87
C GLY A 90 10.11 -36.01 36.82
N LYS A 91 10.32 -36.57 35.63
CA LYS A 91 10.69 -37.98 35.46
C LYS A 91 11.96 -38.36 36.24
N TRP A 92 12.90 -37.43 36.44
CA TRP A 92 14.11 -37.66 37.24
C TRP A 92 13.88 -37.44 38.75
N LEU A 93 12.71 -36.92 39.13
CA LEU A 93 12.36 -36.50 40.50
C LEU A 93 11.18 -37.30 41.06
N ASP A 94 11.06 -38.56 40.61
CA ASP A 94 10.05 -39.51 41.06
C ASP A 94 8.61 -39.00 40.85
N LEU A 95 8.29 -38.67 39.59
CA LEU A 95 6.91 -38.45 39.14
C LEU A 95 6.11 -39.76 39.30
N PRO A 96 4.81 -39.73 39.66
CA PRO A 96 4.00 -40.95 39.75
C PRO A 96 4.08 -41.78 38.46
N LYS A 97 4.31 -43.09 38.60
CA LYS A 97 4.60 -43.99 37.46
C LYS A 97 3.46 -44.08 36.45
N ASP A 98 2.23 -43.92 36.92
CA ASP A 98 1.00 -44.01 36.12
C ASP A 98 0.36 -42.63 35.86
N PHE A 99 1.16 -41.55 35.91
CA PHE A 99 0.62 -40.22 35.65
C PHE A 99 0.06 -40.13 34.21
N PRO A 100 -1.18 -39.67 34.02
CA PRO A 100 -1.92 -39.85 32.75
C PRO A 100 -1.40 -39.01 31.59
N ILE A 101 -0.45 -38.10 31.83
CA ILE A 101 0.10 -37.19 30.84
C ILE A 101 1.62 -37.28 30.90
N ASP A 102 2.25 -37.61 29.77
CA ASP A 102 3.71 -37.58 29.66
C ASP A 102 4.22 -36.26 29.05
N ALA A 103 5.51 -36.00 29.21
CA ALA A 103 6.15 -34.79 28.69
C ALA A 103 6.01 -34.66 27.16
N LYS A 104 6.01 -35.79 26.43
CA LYS A 104 5.88 -35.80 24.97
C LYS A 104 4.48 -35.37 24.53
N THR A 105 3.44 -35.84 25.20
CA THR A 105 2.05 -35.49 24.93
C THR A 105 1.80 -34.01 25.25
N ALA A 106 2.28 -33.52 26.39
CA ALA A 106 2.20 -32.10 26.73
C ALA A 106 2.92 -31.21 25.70
N PHE A 107 4.08 -31.64 25.20
CA PHE A 107 4.79 -30.93 24.13
C PHE A 107 4.02 -30.94 22.80
N ALA A 108 3.44 -32.09 22.42
CA ALA A 108 2.61 -32.21 21.23
C ALA A 108 1.39 -31.26 21.31
N TYR A 109 0.74 -31.18 22.47
CA TYR A 109 -0.34 -30.20 22.71
C TYR A 109 0.14 -28.77 22.57
N SER A 110 1.34 -28.42 23.07
CA SER A 110 1.92 -27.10 22.85
C SER A 110 2.10 -26.78 21.36
N VAL A 111 2.58 -27.73 20.55
CA VAL A 111 2.82 -27.52 19.11
C VAL A 111 1.48 -27.36 18.38
N VAL A 112 0.53 -28.27 18.61
CA VAL A 112 -0.78 -28.24 17.97
C VAL A 112 -1.55 -26.98 18.33
N LEU A 113 -1.60 -26.61 19.63
CA LEU A 113 -2.25 -25.37 20.07
C LEU A 113 -1.49 -24.14 19.58
N GLY A 114 -0.16 -24.19 19.44
CA GLY A 114 0.63 -23.12 18.85
C GLY A 114 0.24 -22.86 17.39
N ILE A 115 0.17 -23.91 16.57
CA ILE A 115 -0.26 -23.82 15.16
C ILE A 115 -1.72 -23.37 15.08
N ALA A 116 -2.62 -23.97 15.87
CA ALA A 116 -4.02 -23.58 15.92
C ALA A 116 -4.19 -22.12 16.36
N GLY A 117 -3.41 -21.66 17.35
CA GLY A 117 -3.40 -20.28 17.81
C GLY A 117 -2.95 -19.29 16.73
N ILE A 118 -1.95 -19.65 15.92
CA ILE A 118 -1.49 -18.84 14.77
C ILE A 118 -2.52 -18.82 13.65
N LEU A 119 -3.13 -19.97 13.33
CA LEU A 119 -4.17 -20.07 12.31
C LEU A 119 -5.41 -19.28 12.73
N VAL A 120 -5.86 -19.45 13.97
CA VAL A 120 -6.97 -18.67 14.53
C VAL A 120 -6.58 -17.19 14.56
N ALA A 121 -5.36 -16.80 14.93
CA ALA A 121 -4.92 -15.40 14.87
C ALA A 121 -5.00 -14.78 13.46
N LYS A 122 -4.95 -15.57 12.37
CA LYS A 122 -5.20 -15.06 11.01
C LYS A 122 -6.68 -14.68 10.78
N PHE A 123 -7.60 -15.33 11.49
CA PHE A 123 -9.06 -15.10 11.40
C PHE A 123 -9.61 -14.25 12.56
N ASP A 124 -8.90 -14.24 13.67
CA ASP A 124 -9.24 -13.66 14.97
C ASP A 124 -8.45 -12.37 15.15
N PHE A 125 -8.46 -11.55 14.10
CA PHE A 125 -8.28 -10.11 14.28
C PHE A 125 -9.36 -9.70 15.28
N PRO A 126 -8.99 -9.13 16.44
CA PRO A 126 -10.00 -8.54 17.28
C PRO A 126 -10.73 -7.49 16.45
N LEU A 127 -12.00 -7.82 16.17
CA LEU A 127 -13.12 -6.92 15.90
C LEU A 127 -13.33 -5.95 17.08
N SER A 128 -12.25 -5.38 17.65
CA SER A 128 -12.37 -4.10 18.30
C SER A 128 -12.66 -3.11 17.18
N LYS A 129 -13.91 -2.61 17.18
CA LYS A 129 -14.41 -1.46 16.43
C LYS A 129 -13.53 -0.22 16.68
N GLY A 130 -12.37 -0.27 16.07
CA GLY A 130 -11.38 0.77 15.93
C GLY A 130 -10.63 0.41 14.67
N GLU A 131 -11.39 0.11 13.60
CA GLU A 131 -11.11 0.59 12.26
C GLU A 131 -9.83 1.44 12.28
N VAL A 132 -8.70 0.84 11.87
CA VAL A 132 -7.42 1.53 11.68
C VAL A 132 -7.58 2.40 10.44
N TYR A 133 -8.36 3.45 10.59
CA TYR A 133 -8.68 4.41 9.55
C TYR A 133 -7.94 5.69 9.91
N PRO A 134 -7.45 6.42 8.90
CA PRO A 134 -6.86 7.73 9.11
C PRO A 134 -7.83 8.64 9.87
N ARG A 135 -7.38 9.25 10.96
CA ARG A 135 -8.16 10.20 11.76
C ARG A 135 -7.49 11.56 11.78
N VAL A 136 -8.27 12.60 11.53
CA VAL A 136 -7.88 13.99 11.67
C VAL A 136 -7.87 14.37 13.15
N GLU A 137 -6.76 14.92 13.63
CA GLU A 137 -6.65 15.44 14.99
C GLU A 137 -7.41 16.75 15.17
N LYS A 138 -7.90 17.00 16.38
CA LYS A 138 -8.57 18.26 16.75
C LYS A 138 -7.63 19.46 16.88
N LYS A 139 -6.33 19.30 16.63
CA LYS A 139 -5.32 20.37 16.73
C LYS A 139 -5.09 20.98 15.34
N ALA A 140 -5.26 22.29 15.23
CA ALA A 140 -5.04 23.03 14.00
C ALA A 140 -3.72 23.80 14.04
N TYR A 141 -3.14 24.00 12.86
CA TYR A 141 -1.95 24.79 12.62
C TYR A 141 -2.18 25.71 11.42
N LYS A 142 -1.52 26.86 11.34
CA LYS A 142 -1.64 27.74 10.16
C LYS A 142 -0.97 27.09 8.95
N PHE A 143 -1.65 27.15 7.80
CA PHE A 143 -1.14 26.73 6.51
C PHE A 143 -0.94 27.95 5.63
N ASN A 144 0.28 28.15 5.10
CA ASN A 144 0.67 29.28 4.25
C ASN A 144 1.33 28.79 2.94
N GLY A 145 0.95 27.60 2.48
CA GLY A 145 1.60 26.93 1.36
C GLY A 145 2.73 25.98 1.75
N PHE A 146 3.21 25.23 0.77
CA PHE A 146 4.22 24.18 0.91
C PHE A 146 4.83 23.89 -0.46
N SER A 147 6.13 23.60 -0.55
CA SER A 147 6.77 23.22 -1.82
C SER A 147 7.62 21.96 -1.63
N TYR A 148 7.54 21.06 -2.61
CA TYR A 148 8.31 19.83 -2.63
C TYR A 148 8.56 19.36 -4.06
N GLY A 149 9.84 19.30 -4.43
CA GLY A 149 10.24 18.91 -5.78
C GLY A 149 9.58 19.79 -6.84
N LYS A 150 8.89 19.16 -7.79
CA LYS A 150 8.18 19.82 -8.90
C LYS A 150 6.77 20.31 -8.55
N VAL A 151 6.36 20.26 -7.27
CA VAL A 151 5.02 20.70 -6.85
C VAL A 151 5.08 21.77 -5.80
N LYS A 152 4.23 22.77 -6.00
CA LYS A 152 4.04 23.91 -5.11
C LYS A 152 2.57 24.01 -4.75
N LEU A 153 2.30 24.05 -3.45
CA LEU A 153 1.02 24.39 -2.87
C LEU A 153 1.09 25.84 -2.42
N SER A 154 0.17 26.66 -2.91
CA SER A 154 -0.01 28.04 -2.47
C SER A 154 -1.40 28.24 -1.92
N GLY A 155 -1.56 29.17 -0.98
CA GLY A 155 -2.83 29.47 -0.32
C GLY A 155 -2.70 29.61 1.19
N GLU A 156 -3.81 29.97 1.81
CA GLU A 156 -3.90 30.25 3.24
C GLU A 156 -5.04 29.44 3.87
N GLY A 157 -4.81 28.95 5.08
CA GLY A 157 -5.79 28.15 5.78
C GLY A 157 -5.29 27.55 7.09
N LYS A 158 -5.90 26.41 7.46
CA LYS A 158 -5.56 25.63 8.64
C LYS A 158 -5.24 24.20 8.24
N ALA A 159 -4.11 23.68 8.71
CA ALA A 159 -3.71 22.30 8.57
C ALA A 159 -3.99 21.51 9.86
N TYR A 160 -4.60 20.34 9.72
CA TYR A 160 -4.92 19.42 10.80
C TYR A 160 -4.17 18.11 10.59
N PRO A 161 -3.38 17.61 11.56
CA PRO A 161 -2.65 16.36 11.39
C PRO A 161 -3.59 15.18 11.16
N ILE A 162 -3.28 14.33 10.18
CA ILE A 162 -3.92 13.04 9.97
C ILE A 162 -3.04 11.96 10.61
N LYS A 163 -3.63 11.14 11.48
CA LYS A 163 -2.95 10.05 12.18
C LYS A 163 -3.54 8.69 11.84
N LEU A 164 -2.66 7.69 11.82
CA LEU A 164 -3.03 6.29 11.79
C LEU A 164 -2.40 5.61 13.02
N GLY A 165 -3.26 5.23 13.96
CA GLY A 165 -2.84 4.87 15.31
C GLY A 165 -2.09 6.04 15.98
N ARG A 166 -0.82 5.83 16.34
CA ARG A 166 0.01 6.85 17.01
C ARG A 166 0.85 7.70 16.04
N LYS A 167 0.95 7.31 14.76
CA LYS A 167 1.84 7.96 13.78
C LYS A 167 1.07 8.99 12.96
N ARG A 168 1.68 10.14 12.70
CA ARG A 168 1.19 11.10 11.70
C ARG A 168 1.54 10.59 10.31
N ILE A 169 0.57 10.61 9.42
CA ILE A 169 0.70 10.14 8.04
C ILE A 169 0.36 11.23 7.00
N GLY A 170 -0.14 12.38 7.45
CA GLY A 170 -0.46 13.49 6.58
C GLY A 170 -1.13 14.65 7.30
N TRP A 171 -1.83 15.46 6.52
CA TRP A 171 -2.52 16.67 6.93
C TRP A 171 -3.81 16.85 6.15
N ALA A 172 -4.87 17.30 6.82
CA ALA A 172 -6.09 17.78 6.19
C ALA A 172 -6.06 19.32 6.20
N ILE A 173 -6.32 19.95 5.05
CA ILE A 173 -6.30 21.41 4.91
C ILE A 173 -7.72 21.95 4.80
N GLU A 174 -8.01 22.93 5.66
CA GLU A 174 -9.17 23.79 5.63
C GLU A 174 -8.75 25.15 5.08
N GLY A 175 -9.26 25.54 3.90
CA GLY A 175 -8.92 26.82 3.27
C GLY A 175 -8.69 26.70 1.78
N GLU A 176 -8.11 27.73 1.19
CA GLU A 176 -7.78 27.73 -0.23
C GLU A 176 -6.44 27.05 -0.46
N VAL A 177 -6.42 26.08 -1.38
CA VAL A 177 -5.19 25.41 -1.81
C VAL A 177 -5.14 25.44 -3.32
N ILE A 178 -4.09 26.02 -3.86
CA ILE A 178 -3.77 26.01 -5.28
C ILE A 178 -2.56 25.12 -5.46
N VAL A 179 -2.72 24.03 -6.19
CA VAL A 179 -1.61 23.14 -6.57
C VAL A 179 -1.06 23.58 -7.93
N GLU A 180 0.24 23.76 -7.98
CA GLU A 180 1.03 24.00 -9.19
C GLU A 180 2.00 22.83 -9.34
N ALA A 181 2.00 22.19 -10.50
CA ALA A 181 2.82 21.02 -10.79
C ALA A 181 3.56 21.21 -12.11
N ASP A 182 4.90 21.21 -12.06
CA ASP A 182 5.74 21.30 -13.24
C ASP A 182 5.81 19.93 -13.92
N THR A 183 5.27 19.85 -15.14
CA THR A 183 5.32 18.65 -15.99
C THR A 183 6.04 18.96 -17.29
N PRO A 184 6.51 17.94 -18.05
CA PRO A 184 7.07 18.20 -19.37
C PRO A 184 6.06 18.78 -20.38
N LEU A 185 4.75 18.67 -20.11
CA LEU A 185 3.68 19.33 -20.88
C LEU A 185 3.47 20.80 -20.50
N GLY A 186 4.14 21.30 -19.46
CA GLY A 186 3.94 22.63 -18.89
C GLY A 186 3.48 22.60 -17.43
N VAL A 187 3.09 23.77 -16.93
CA VAL A 187 2.67 23.96 -15.53
C VAL A 187 1.18 23.69 -15.39
N ILE A 188 0.82 22.63 -14.66
CA ILE A 188 -0.57 22.33 -14.34
C ILE A 188 -0.94 23.08 -13.05
N LYS A 189 -1.91 24.00 -13.15
CA LYS A 189 -2.39 24.79 -12.01
C LYS A 189 -3.86 24.49 -11.74
N ARG A 190 -4.19 24.08 -10.51
CA ARG A 190 -5.57 23.78 -10.10
C ARG A 190 -5.87 24.33 -8.71
N LYS A 191 -7.01 25.01 -8.57
CA LYS A 191 -7.58 25.38 -7.27
C LYS A 191 -8.36 24.18 -6.73
N LEU A 192 -8.00 23.72 -5.54
CA LEU A 192 -8.59 22.58 -4.86
C LEU A 192 -9.67 23.05 -3.88
N ILE A 193 -10.71 22.23 -3.72
CA ILE A 193 -11.84 22.47 -2.83
C ILE A 193 -11.60 21.71 -1.52
N ALA A 194 -11.62 22.43 -0.40
CA ALA A 194 -11.48 21.83 0.92
C ALA A 194 -12.66 20.87 1.24
N PRO A 195 -12.44 19.76 1.98
CA PRO A 195 -11.17 19.35 2.59
C PRO A 195 -10.16 18.74 1.61
N VAL A 196 -8.89 19.16 1.69
CA VAL A 196 -7.79 18.59 0.92
C VAL A 196 -6.91 17.75 1.85
N ALA A 197 -6.65 16.49 1.51
CA ALA A 197 -5.71 15.63 2.21
C ALA A 197 -4.34 15.66 1.54
N ILE A 198 -3.29 15.91 2.34
CA ILE A 198 -1.89 15.85 1.93
C ILE A 198 -1.23 14.73 2.72
N TRP A 199 -1.03 13.59 2.08
CA TRP A 199 -0.36 12.42 2.62
C TRP A 199 1.14 12.62 2.50
N THR A 200 1.81 12.84 3.63
CA THR A 200 3.25 13.06 3.71
C THR A 200 3.76 12.89 5.14
N SER A 201 5.00 12.42 5.26
CA SER A 201 5.76 12.45 6.51
C SER A 201 6.19 13.87 6.89
N ILE A 202 6.29 14.78 5.91
CA ILE A 202 6.86 16.11 6.04
C ILE A 202 5.94 17.02 6.87
N ASN A 203 6.57 17.92 7.63
CA ASN A 203 5.86 18.92 8.42
C ASN A 203 5.52 20.11 7.52
N ILE A 204 4.24 20.32 7.21
CA ILE A 204 3.80 21.43 6.33
C ILE A 204 3.29 22.65 7.10
N ALA A 205 3.11 22.53 8.42
CA ALA A 205 2.60 23.58 9.29
C ALA A 205 3.19 23.45 10.71
N SER A 206 3.47 24.58 11.36
CA SER A 206 4.14 24.62 12.67
C SER A 206 3.49 25.58 13.68
N GLU A 207 2.94 26.70 13.22
CA GLU A 207 2.27 27.69 14.09
C GLU A 207 0.87 27.21 14.46
N LYS A 208 0.50 27.24 15.75
CA LYS A 208 -0.83 26.80 16.21
C LYS A 208 -1.92 27.76 15.76
N ALA A 209 -3.08 27.22 15.41
CA ALA A 209 -4.28 27.98 15.06
C ALA A 209 -5.49 27.53 15.88
N SER A 210 -6.56 28.35 15.90
CA SER A 210 -7.83 27.94 16.52
C SER A 210 -8.50 26.83 15.70
N PRO A 211 -8.83 25.67 16.30
CA PRO A 211 -9.40 24.56 15.57
C PRO A 211 -10.87 24.79 15.23
N ASN A 212 -11.28 24.35 14.05
CA ASN A 212 -12.68 24.21 13.64
C ASN A 212 -13.09 22.74 13.77
N LEU A 213 -13.90 22.42 14.78
CA LEU A 213 -14.32 21.04 15.04
C LEU A 213 -15.26 20.49 13.95
N THR A 214 -16.09 21.34 13.35
CA THR A 214 -16.99 20.96 12.25
C THR A 214 -16.21 20.50 11.02
N PHE A 215 -15.08 21.14 10.73
CA PHE A 215 -14.16 20.70 9.67
C PHE A 215 -13.56 19.32 9.98
N VAL A 216 -13.11 19.11 11.22
CA VAL A 216 -12.52 17.83 11.66
C VAL A 216 -13.51 16.68 11.49
N ASP A 217 -14.77 16.87 11.90
CA ASP A 217 -15.81 15.86 11.75
C ASP A 217 -16.12 15.57 10.28
N THR A 218 -16.21 16.61 9.45
CA THR A 218 -16.41 16.48 7.99
C THR A 218 -15.27 15.70 7.33
N ALA A 219 -14.02 16.07 7.61
CA ALA A 219 -12.84 15.42 7.03
C ALA A 219 -12.72 13.97 7.51
N ASN A 220 -13.01 13.69 8.78
CA ASN A 220 -13.07 12.31 9.29
C ASN A 220 -14.15 11.48 8.59
N SER A 221 -15.35 12.03 8.38
CA SER A 221 -16.41 11.32 7.66
C SER A 221 -16.01 10.96 6.24
N LEU A 222 -15.32 11.86 5.53
CA LEU A 222 -14.85 11.62 4.15
C LEU A 222 -13.69 10.60 4.10
N LEU A 223 -12.80 10.61 5.08
CA LEU A 223 -11.71 9.62 5.19
C LEU A 223 -12.19 8.23 5.62
N SER A 224 -13.33 8.15 6.31
CA SER A 224 -13.89 6.88 6.82
C SER A 224 -14.80 6.19 5.81
N ALA A 225 -15.33 6.93 4.84
CA ALA A 225 -16.10 6.34 3.76
C ALA A 225 -15.17 5.53 2.85
N PRO A 226 -15.47 4.24 2.55
CA PRO A 226 -14.79 3.54 1.49
C PRO A 226 -15.13 4.26 0.19
N THR A 227 -14.23 5.09 -0.32
CA THR A 227 -14.40 5.73 -1.62
C THR A 227 -14.49 4.64 -2.67
N THR A 228 -15.70 4.41 -3.17
CA THR A 228 -16.14 3.39 -4.14
C THR A 228 -15.42 3.46 -5.49
N TYR A 229 -14.48 4.39 -5.69
CA TYR A 229 -13.74 4.57 -6.92
C TYR A 229 -12.32 4.01 -6.80
N THR A 230 -12.18 2.68 -6.77
CA THR A 230 -10.89 2.04 -7.08
C THR A 230 -11.03 0.55 -7.40
N LYS A 231 -11.90 0.22 -8.36
CA LYS A 231 -11.72 -1.00 -9.18
C LYS A 231 -10.92 -0.59 -10.41
N GLU A 232 -9.61 -0.50 -10.23
CA GLU A 232 -8.56 -0.77 -11.23
C GLU A 232 -7.23 -0.24 -10.69
N LYS A 233 -6.20 -1.09 -10.80
CA LYS A 233 -4.77 -0.88 -10.52
C LYS A 233 -4.42 0.52 -9.97
N SER A 234 -4.42 0.65 -8.64
CA SER A 234 -4.21 1.94 -7.99
C SER A 234 -3.18 1.85 -6.87
N SER A 235 -2.20 2.75 -6.97
CA SER A 235 -1.25 3.02 -5.90
C SER A 235 -1.97 3.73 -4.76
N ILE A 236 -2.02 3.08 -3.61
CA ILE A 236 -2.62 3.58 -2.36
C ILE A 236 -1.50 3.63 -1.32
N ASP A 237 -1.16 4.85 -0.85
CA ASP A 237 -0.29 5.06 0.30
C ASP A 237 -1.16 5.59 1.45
N LEU A 238 -1.52 4.70 2.37
CA LEU A 238 -2.20 5.02 3.63
C LEU A 238 -1.20 5.21 4.78
N GLY A 239 0.08 5.44 4.51
CA GLY A 239 1.15 5.59 5.50
C GLY A 239 1.53 4.32 6.28
N ILE A 240 0.61 3.35 6.42
CA ILE A 240 0.85 2.00 6.99
C ILE A 240 0.77 0.90 5.92
N LEU A 241 -0.02 1.14 4.87
CA LEU A 241 -0.19 0.25 3.72
C LEU A 241 0.26 1.06 2.51
N LYS A 242 1.46 0.76 2.00
CA LYS A 242 1.95 1.30 0.74
C LYS A 242 1.85 0.19 -0.28
N VAL A 243 0.93 0.26 -1.21
CA VAL A 243 0.88 -0.69 -2.33
C VAL A 243 1.19 0.09 -3.59
N TYR A 244 2.26 -0.29 -4.27
CA TYR A 244 2.63 0.20 -5.60
C TYR A 244 2.71 -1.01 -6.51
N GLU A 245 2.03 -0.92 -7.64
CA GLU A 245 2.16 -1.82 -8.78
C GLU A 245 2.52 -0.93 -9.97
N GLY A 246 3.77 -1.02 -10.44
CA GLY A 246 4.23 -0.47 -11.71
C GLY A 246 4.38 -1.58 -12.75
N GLU A 247 4.66 -1.23 -14.01
CA GLU A 247 4.96 -2.24 -15.05
C GLU A 247 6.21 -3.08 -14.71
N ASP A 248 7.14 -2.53 -13.92
CA ASP A 248 8.43 -3.15 -13.56
C ASP A 248 8.76 -3.11 -12.05
N PHE A 249 7.78 -2.96 -11.15
CA PHE A 249 8.02 -3.17 -9.71
C PHE A 249 6.73 -3.30 -8.90
N THR A 250 6.76 -4.13 -7.85
CA THR A 250 5.73 -4.20 -6.82
C THR A 250 6.32 -3.78 -5.49
N TYR A 251 5.83 -2.72 -4.85
CA TYR A 251 6.25 -2.37 -3.49
C TYR A 251 5.04 -2.41 -2.55
N VAL A 252 5.06 -3.36 -1.62
CA VAL A 252 4.02 -3.52 -0.59
C VAL A 252 4.65 -3.30 0.79
N LYS A 253 4.38 -2.18 1.44
CA LYS A 253 4.76 -1.96 2.84
C LYS A 253 3.55 -2.04 3.74
N LEU A 254 3.53 -3.08 4.56
CA LEU A 254 2.63 -3.32 5.67
C LEU A 254 3.41 -3.21 7.00
N PRO A 255 2.74 -3.08 8.16
CA PRO A 255 3.43 -2.87 9.45
C PRO A 255 4.49 -3.92 9.80
N PHE A 256 4.35 -5.15 9.31
CA PHE A 256 5.23 -6.29 9.60
C PHE A 256 5.71 -7.03 8.34
N LEU A 257 5.30 -6.58 7.15
CA LEU A 257 5.64 -7.19 5.87
C LEU A 257 6.03 -6.08 4.88
N GLU A 258 7.27 -6.06 4.42
CA GLU A 258 7.70 -5.18 3.32
C GLU A 258 8.12 -6.08 2.16
N VAL A 259 7.36 -6.04 1.07
CA VAL A 259 7.66 -6.76 -0.18
C VAL A 259 8.14 -5.73 -1.19
N VAL A 260 9.31 -5.97 -1.77
CA VAL A 260 9.89 -5.19 -2.86
C VAL A 260 10.18 -6.18 -3.98
N GLU A 261 9.41 -6.12 -5.06
CA GLU A 261 9.58 -6.92 -6.26
C GLU A 261 10.06 -5.99 -7.37
N THR A 262 11.16 -6.35 -8.01
CA THR A 262 11.74 -5.65 -9.16
C THR A 262 12.23 -6.69 -10.18
N PRO A 263 12.39 -6.36 -11.47
CA PRO A 263 12.95 -7.25 -12.49
C PRO A 263 14.35 -7.79 -12.15
N GLN A 264 15.04 -7.15 -11.21
CA GLN A 264 16.40 -7.47 -10.78
C GLN A 264 16.43 -8.26 -9.45
N GLY A 265 15.28 -8.47 -8.79
CA GLY A 265 15.17 -9.22 -7.55
C GLY A 265 13.96 -8.89 -6.68
N GLU A 266 13.72 -9.76 -5.71
CA GLU A 266 12.67 -9.72 -4.70
C GLU A 266 13.26 -9.57 -3.28
N GLU A 267 12.68 -8.72 -2.45
CA GLU A 267 12.98 -8.60 -1.03
C GLU A 267 11.69 -8.66 -0.22
N VAL A 268 11.54 -9.70 0.60
CA VAL A 268 10.44 -9.85 1.56
C VAL A 268 11.01 -9.72 2.97
N LYS A 269 10.59 -8.68 3.67
CA LYS A 269 10.96 -8.43 5.06
C LYS A 269 9.77 -8.69 5.97
N ILE A 270 9.92 -9.67 6.87
CA ILE A 270 8.93 -10.04 7.89
C ILE A 270 9.53 -9.74 9.27
N GLY A 271 9.19 -8.60 9.86
CA GLY A 271 9.78 -8.17 11.13
C GLY A 271 11.32 -8.03 11.06
N PRO A 272 12.11 -8.74 11.88
CA PRO A 272 13.58 -8.71 11.82
C PRO A 272 14.16 -9.57 10.69
N PHE A 273 13.36 -10.47 10.11
CA PHE A 273 13.81 -11.37 9.05
C PHE A 273 13.73 -10.66 7.69
N LYS A 274 14.76 -10.85 6.88
CA LYS A 274 14.83 -10.38 5.50
C LYS A 274 15.17 -11.57 4.62
N ILE A 275 14.32 -11.83 3.64
CA ILE A 275 14.54 -12.81 2.58
C ILE A 275 14.78 -12.00 1.32
N ARG A 276 15.94 -12.17 0.69
CA ARG A 276 16.33 -11.41 -0.50
C ARG A 276 16.78 -12.39 -1.58
N GLU A 277 16.24 -12.21 -2.77
CA GLU A 277 16.63 -12.91 -3.99
C GLU A 277 16.95 -11.83 -5.03
N GLY A 278 18.21 -11.72 -5.48
CA GLY A 278 18.65 -10.66 -6.41
C GLY A 278 18.98 -9.29 -5.78
N SER A 279 19.07 -8.24 -6.61
CA SER A 279 19.47 -6.88 -6.20
C SER A 279 18.31 -5.89 -6.17
N THR A 280 17.70 -5.72 -5.00
CA THR A 280 16.72 -4.66 -4.74
C THR A 280 17.39 -3.34 -4.33
N GLU A 281 17.09 -2.22 -5.01
CA GLU A 281 17.36 -0.86 -4.52
C GLU A 281 16.10 -0.28 -3.88
N LYS A 282 16.23 0.35 -2.70
CA LYS A 282 15.12 1.04 -2.05
C LYS A 282 14.89 2.40 -2.72
N PRO A 283 13.63 2.82 -2.97
CA PRO A 283 13.37 4.20 -3.37
C PRO A 283 13.79 5.15 -2.24
N ARG A 284 14.79 6.01 -2.52
CA ARG A 284 15.41 6.93 -1.54
C ARG A 284 14.61 8.21 -1.26
N LYS A 285 13.51 8.48 -1.95
CA LYS A 285 12.82 9.79 -1.96
C LYS A 285 11.45 9.72 -1.27
N ASP A 286 11.13 10.74 -0.47
CA ASP A 286 9.82 10.89 0.17
C ASP A 286 8.71 11.03 -0.89
N MET A 287 7.54 10.46 -0.60
CA MET A 287 6.37 10.53 -1.47
C MET A 287 5.39 11.57 -0.94
N ILE A 288 4.74 12.30 -1.83
CA ILE A 288 3.64 13.20 -1.49
C ILE A 288 2.43 12.87 -2.33
N THR A 289 1.29 12.66 -1.68
CA THR A 289 0.00 12.59 -2.36
C THR A 289 -0.90 13.71 -1.87
N ILE A 290 -1.44 14.50 -2.79
CA ILE A 290 -2.42 15.56 -2.53
C ILE A 290 -3.74 15.09 -3.14
N GLN A 291 -4.83 15.13 -2.37
CA GLN A 291 -6.12 14.61 -2.79
C GLN A 291 -7.25 15.54 -2.33
N GLU A 292 -8.17 15.87 -3.23
CA GLU A 292 -9.45 16.47 -2.84
C GLU A 292 -10.33 15.37 -2.23
N LEU A 293 -10.83 15.55 -1.01
CA LEU A 293 -11.63 14.50 -0.36
C LEU A 293 -13.09 14.44 -0.87
N ARG A 294 -13.54 15.50 -1.55
CA ARG A 294 -14.89 15.58 -2.13
C ARG A 294 -14.94 15.24 -3.62
N ASN A 295 -13.82 15.41 -4.32
CA ASN A 295 -13.74 15.34 -5.78
C ASN A 295 -12.67 14.30 -6.16
N GLY A 296 -12.75 13.69 -7.34
CA GLY A 296 -11.79 12.67 -7.79
C GLY A 296 -10.35 13.14 -8.05
N PHE A 297 -10.00 14.40 -7.76
CA PHE A 297 -8.64 14.90 -7.98
C PHE A 297 -7.62 14.29 -7.01
N LYS A 298 -6.54 13.75 -7.57
CA LYS A 298 -5.40 13.20 -6.84
C LYS A 298 -4.12 13.50 -7.61
N LEU A 299 -3.15 14.11 -6.95
CA LEU A 299 -1.78 14.29 -7.43
C LEU A 299 -0.83 13.47 -6.55
N THR A 300 0.09 12.72 -7.14
CA THR A 300 1.10 11.93 -6.42
C THR A 300 2.48 12.14 -7.04
N ILE A 301 3.48 12.35 -6.20
CA ILE A 301 4.89 12.49 -6.59
C ILE A 301 5.71 11.44 -5.86
N LEU A 302 6.48 10.66 -6.61
CA LEU A 302 7.44 9.70 -6.10
C LEU A 302 8.73 9.78 -6.92
N GLY A 303 9.74 10.45 -6.37
CA GLY A 303 11.00 10.65 -7.08
C GLY A 303 10.81 11.47 -8.35
N GLU A 304 11.02 10.84 -9.52
CA GLU A 304 10.82 11.46 -10.82
C GLU A 304 9.43 11.21 -11.41
N ARG A 305 8.66 10.30 -10.80
CA ARG A 305 7.30 9.99 -11.23
C ARG A 305 6.33 11.00 -10.65
N LEU A 306 5.53 11.61 -11.52
CA LEU A 306 4.39 12.46 -11.13
C LEU A 306 3.13 11.93 -11.80
N THR A 307 2.10 11.69 -11.00
CA THR A 307 0.79 11.19 -11.45
C THR A 307 -0.29 12.17 -11.03
N ILE A 308 -1.10 12.61 -11.98
CA ILE A 308 -2.29 13.41 -11.76
C ILE A 308 -3.47 12.55 -12.20
N THR A 309 -4.48 12.45 -11.37
CA THR A 309 -5.71 11.71 -11.63
C THR A 309 -6.88 12.63 -11.32
N THR A 310 -7.83 12.65 -12.22
CA THR A 310 -9.09 13.38 -12.11
C THR A 310 -10.22 12.41 -12.44
N GLU A 311 -11.46 12.88 -12.43
CA GLU A 311 -12.61 12.07 -12.86
C GLU A 311 -12.58 11.81 -14.37
N ASP A 312 -12.01 12.75 -15.14
CA ASP A 312 -12.02 12.72 -16.61
C ASP A 312 -10.75 12.06 -17.18
N PHE A 313 -9.58 12.38 -16.61
CA PHE A 313 -8.30 11.95 -17.15
C PHE A 313 -7.25 11.59 -16.09
N LYS A 314 -6.23 10.84 -16.52
CA LYS A 314 -5.01 10.51 -15.78
C LYS A 314 -3.78 10.90 -16.60
N ILE A 315 -2.90 11.70 -16.00
CA ILE A 315 -1.57 12.02 -16.51
C ILE A 315 -0.54 11.30 -15.64
N GLU A 316 0.43 10.68 -16.26
CA GLU A 316 1.57 10.07 -15.61
C GLU A 316 2.85 10.47 -16.34
N THR A 317 3.82 10.96 -15.58
CA THR A 317 5.11 11.41 -16.10
C THR A 317 6.23 10.70 -15.36
N ILE A 318 7.25 10.24 -16.09
CA ILE A 318 8.45 9.60 -15.54
C ILE A 318 9.64 10.11 -16.35
N GLY A 319 10.43 11.02 -15.77
CA GLY A 319 11.46 11.74 -16.54
C GLY A 319 10.82 12.52 -17.69
N ASP A 320 11.23 12.22 -18.92
CA ASP A 320 10.69 12.82 -20.15
C ASP A 320 9.54 12.02 -20.78
N ARG A 321 9.21 10.85 -20.21
CA ARG A 321 8.08 10.05 -20.65
C ARG A 321 6.78 10.59 -20.08
N ILE A 322 5.76 10.69 -20.91
CA ILE A 322 4.44 11.17 -20.56
C ILE A 322 3.41 10.14 -21.04
N LEU A 323 2.44 9.85 -20.19
CA LEU A 323 1.31 9.00 -20.47
C LEU A 323 0.05 9.74 -20.03
N TYR A 324 -0.78 10.14 -20.99
CA TYR A 324 -2.11 10.67 -20.78
C TYR A 324 -3.14 9.59 -21.10
N LYS A 325 -4.20 9.50 -20.29
CA LYS A 325 -5.35 8.61 -20.49
C LYS A 325 -6.64 9.33 -20.16
N SER A 326 -7.64 9.23 -21.03
CA SER A 326 -9.00 9.75 -20.83
C SER A 326 -9.99 8.80 -21.50
N GLY A 327 -10.78 8.05 -20.71
CA GLY A 327 -11.67 7.01 -21.25
C GLY A 327 -10.93 5.96 -22.10
N GLU A 328 -11.32 5.82 -23.37
CA GLU A 328 -10.65 4.95 -24.36
C GLU A 328 -9.43 5.59 -25.02
N GLU A 329 -9.16 6.87 -24.77
CA GLU A 329 -8.07 7.62 -25.37
C GLU A 329 -6.80 7.52 -24.54
N LYS A 330 -5.67 7.33 -25.22
CA LYS A 330 -4.35 7.22 -24.62
C LYS A 330 -3.31 7.92 -25.50
N LEU A 331 -2.55 8.85 -24.91
CA LEU A 331 -1.39 9.47 -25.55
C LEU A 331 -0.15 9.09 -24.74
N ALA A 332 0.87 8.55 -25.40
CA ALA A 332 2.15 8.19 -24.81
C ALA A 332 3.29 8.86 -25.58
N ILE A 333 4.06 9.71 -24.90
CA ILE A 333 5.24 10.37 -25.43
C ILE A 333 6.44 9.79 -24.69
N GLY A 334 7.46 9.36 -25.41
CA GLY A 334 8.71 8.88 -24.84
C GLY A 334 9.92 9.23 -25.70
N ASP A 335 11.09 8.73 -25.33
CA ASP A 335 12.35 9.05 -26.01
C ASP A 335 12.34 8.59 -27.47
N GLY A 336 12.07 9.53 -28.37
CA GLY A 336 12.05 9.29 -29.82
C GLY A 336 10.83 8.54 -30.33
N TYR A 337 9.74 8.45 -29.55
CA TYR A 337 8.46 7.93 -30.04
C TYR A 337 7.25 8.65 -29.43
N VAL A 338 6.17 8.73 -30.20
CA VAL A 338 4.86 9.19 -29.76
C VAL A 338 3.81 8.19 -30.23
N SER A 339 2.87 7.85 -29.37
CA SER A 339 1.79 6.90 -29.65
C SER A 339 0.47 7.47 -29.17
N LEU A 340 -0.54 7.36 -30.01
CA LEU A 340 -1.89 7.83 -29.79
C LEU A 340 -2.86 6.68 -30.07
N ASP A 341 -3.72 6.37 -29.11
CA ASP A 341 -4.66 5.26 -29.18
C ASP A 341 -6.06 5.74 -28.77
N SER A 342 -7.07 5.29 -29.50
CA SER A 342 -8.48 5.54 -29.20
C SER A 342 -9.34 4.45 -29.85
N GLY A 343 -9.64 3.41 -29.08
CA GLY A 343 -10.51 2.32 -29.51
C GLY A 343 -9.97 1.57 -30.73
N THR A 344 -10.54 1.83 -31.91
CA THR A 344 -10.12 1.19 -33.18
C THR A 344 -9.00 1.94 -33.92
N ILE A 345 -8.61 3.10 -33.41
CA ILE A 345 -7.58 3.97 -33.99
C ILE A 345 -6.32 3.86 -33.15
N SER A 346 -5.18 3.61 -33.78
CA SER A 346 -3.89 3.56 -33.11
C SER A 346 -2.80 4.08 -34.05
N ILE A 347 -2.15 5.17 -33.67
CA ILE A 347 -1.07 5.82 -34.41
C ILE A 347 0.18 5.77 -33.54
N SER A 348 1.32 5.40 -34.11
CA SER A 348 2.59 5.36 -33.39
C SER A 348 3.71 5.78 -34.33
N VAL A 349 4.51 6.74 -33.89
CA VAL A 349 5.55 7.35 -34.71
C VAL A 349 6.82 7.41 -33.90
N GLY A 350 7.87 6.79 -34.42
CA GLY A 350 9.22 6.87 -33.92
C GLY A 350 10.12 7.74 -34.81
N ARG A 351 11.42 7.69 -34.53
CA ARG A 351 12.44 8.34 -35.39
C ARG A 351 12.43 7.80 -36.82
N ASP A 352 12.45 6.47 -36.95
CA ASP A 352 12.63 5.76 -38.23
C ASP A 352 11.51 4.73 -38.50
N SER A 353 10.39 4.86 -37.79
CA SER A 353 9.24 3.97 -37.95
C SER A 353 7.94 4.72 -37.71
N GLY A 354 6.89 4.30 -38.41
CA GLY A 354 5.56 4.86 -38.29
C GLY A 354 4.53 3.77 -38.49
N LYS A 355 3.46 3.80 -37.72
CA LYS A 355 2.34 2.87 -37.84
C LYS A 355 1.04 3.62 -37.62
N ILE A 356 0.12 3.47 -38.56
CA ILE A 356 -1.23 4.01 -38.50
C ILE A 356 -2.18 2.83 -38.63
N ARG A 357 -3.07 2.65 -37.67
CA ARG A 357 -4.16 1.68 -37.70
C ARG A 357 -5.47 2.42 -37.53
N ILE A 358 -6.40 2.19 -38.43
CA ILE A 358 -7.80 2.62 -38.33
C ILE A 358 -8.67 1.50 -38.86
N GLU A 359 -9.55 0.98 -38.02
CA GLU A 359 -10.50 -0.08 -38.40
C GLU A 359 -9.76 -1.23 -39.11
N ASP A 360 -10.06 -1.48 -40.40
CA ASP A 360 -9.47 -2.54 -41.22
C ASP A 360 -8.21 -2.11 -42.01
N THR A 361 -7.74 -0.88 -41.82
CA THR A 361 -6.57 -0.32 -42.51
C THR A 361 -5.37 -0.25 -41.58
N VAL A 362 -4.23 -0.79 -42.02
CA VAL A 362 -2.95 -0.70 -41.33
C VAL A 362 -1.88 -0.23 -42.31
N ILE A 363 -1.30 0.94 -42.05
CA ILE A 363 -0.13 1.47 -42.76
C ILE A 363 1.05 1.38 -41.81
N SER A 364 2.13 0.71 -42.22
CA SER A 364 3.37 0.64 -41.45
C SER A 364 4.56 1.03 -42.32
N ALA A 365 5.29 2.04 -41.91
CA ALA A 365 6.56 2.48 -42.47
C ALA A 365 7.71 2.05 -41.57
N SER A 366 8.64 1.24 -42.07
CA SER A 366 9.82 0.77 -41.34
C SER A 366 10.92 0.39 -42.32
N GLU A 367 12.19 0.67 -41.99
CA GLU A 367 13.35 0.23 -42.80
C GLU A 367 13.27 0.68 -44.27
N GLY A 368 12.76 1.89 -44.52
CA GLY A 368 12.61 2.44 -45.88
C GLY A 368 11.48 1.80 -46.71
N LYS A 369 10.64 0.95 -46.12
CA LYS A 369 9.52 0.28 -46.80
C LYS A 369 8.20 0.70 -46.17
N VAL A 370 7.16 0.76 -46.98
CA VAL A 370 5.78 0.99 -46.54
C VAL A 370 4.96 -0.26 -46.83
N LYS A 371 4.31 -0.82 -45.81
CA LYS A 371 3.34 -1.90 -45.95
C LYS A 371 1.94 -1.35 -45.67
N ILE A 372 1.01 -1.60 -46.58
CA ILE A 372 -0.37 -1.16 -46.49
C ILE A 372 -1.25 -2.40 -46.49
N ARG A 373 -2.04 -2.59 -45.44
CA ARG A 373 -3.09 -3.60 -45.37
C ARG A 373 -4.43 -2.91 -45.36
N ILE A 374 -5.30 -3.27 -46.29
CA ILE A 374 -6.69 -2.78 -46.35
C ILE A 374 -7.58 -4.01 -46.46
N GLY A 375 -8.26 -4.36 -45.37
CA GLY A 375 -9.00 -5.62 -45.28
C GLY A 375 -8.11 -6.84 -45.52
N SER A 376 -8.40 -7.61 -46.58
CA SER A 376 -7.64 -8.80 -46.97
C SER A 376 -6.46 -8.53 -47.92
N LYS A 377 -6.33 -7.31 -48.46
CA LYS A 377 -5.27 -6.97 -49.42
C LYS A 377 -4.04 -6.44 -48.68
N ASN A 378 -2.85 -6.86 -49.13
CA ASN A 378 -1.57 -6.38 -48.62
C ASN A 378 -0.75 -5.83 -49.79
N TYR A 379 -0.22 -4.63 -49.63
CA TYR A 379 0.67 -3.95 -50.56
C TYR A 379 2.00 -3.65 -49.87
N ILE A 380 3.11 -3.72 -50.60
CA ILE A 380 4.44 -3.37 -50.14
C ILE A 380 5.04 -2.41 -51.15
N ILE A 381 5.45 -1.23 -50.68
CA ILE A 381 6.09 -0.19 -51.46
C ILE A 381 7.53 -0.06 -50.95
N GLU A 382 8.50 -0.23 -51.84
CA GLU A 382 9.92 -0.05 -51.56
C GLU A 382 10.38 1.31 -52.12
N SER A 383 9.96 2.40 -51.47
CA SER A 383 10.30 3.78 -51.86
C SER A 383 10.62 4.63 -50.62
N GLU A 384 11.77 5.30 -50.66
CA GLU A 384 12.19 6.22 -49.60
C GLU A 384 11.27 7.45 -49.51
N GLU A 385 10.74 7.91 -50.64
CA GLU A 385 9.79 9.03 -50.72
C GLU A 385 8.45 8.67 -50.05
N ALA A 386 7.91 7.49 -50.37
CA ALA A 386 6.71 6.98 -49.73
C ALA A 386 6.91 6.77 -48.22
N PHE A 387 8.09 6.28 -47.82
CA PHE A 387 8.46 6.12 -46.41
C PHE A 387 8.48 7.46 -45.67
N LYS A 388 9.14 8.49 -46.22
CA LYS A 388 9.17 9.84 -45.63
C LYS A 388 7.77 10.45 -45.53
N LEU A 389 6.95 10.30 -46.57
CA LEU A 389 5.58 10.79 -46.60
C LEU A 389 4.74 10.21 -45.46
N VAL A 390 4.83 8.91 -45.19
CA VAL A 390 4.10 8.28 -44.07
C VAL A 390 4.58 8.82 -42.74
N LEU A 391 5.91 8.93 -42.53
CA LEU A 391 6.44 9.45 -41.27
C LEU A 391 6.00 10.90 -41.02
N GLU A 392 6.12 11.76 -42.02
CA GLU A 392 5.73 13.17 -41.93
C GLU A 392 4.23 13.31 -41.63
N LYS A 393 3.37 12.61 -42.38
CA LYS A 393 1.92 12.64 -42.15
C LYS A 393 1.53 12.06 -40.80
N ALA A 394 2.20 11.01 -40.35
CA ALA A 394 1.93 10.44 -39.04
C ALA A 394 2.35 11.42 -37.93
N ARG A 395 3.47 12.14 -38.06
CA ARG A 395 3.89 13.18 -37.11
C ARG A 395 2.87 14.32 -37.05
N GLU A 396 2.49 14.87 -38.20
CA GLU A 396 1.49 15.95 -38.26
C GLU A 396 0.16 15.55 -37.62
N ILE A 397 -0.31 14.32 -37.87
CA ILE A 397 -1.54 13.81 -37.26
C ILE A 397 -1.40 13.70 -35.74
N VAL A 398 -0.27 13.16 -35.26
CA VAL A 398 -0.04 12.98 -33.83
C VAL A 398 0.08 14.31 -33.11
N GLU A 399 0.77 15.29 -33.66
CA GLU A 399 0.92 16.63 -33.07
C GLU A 399 -0.45 17.31 -32.92
N GLU A 400 -1.24 17.36 -33.99
CA GLU A 400 -2.57 17.99 -33.94
C GLU A 400 -3.52 17.28 -32.97
N GLN A 401 -3.56 15.95 -32.99
CA GLN A 401 -4.45 15.20 -32.12
C GLN A 401 -3.96 15.16 -30.67
N ALA A 402 -2.66 15.28 -30.43
CA ALA A 402 -2.13 15.39 -29.07
C ALA A 402 -2.62 16.68 -28.40
N ASP A 403 -2.61 17.81 -29.11
CA ASP A 403 -3.12 19.08 -28.59
C ASP A 403 -4.62 18.98 -28.28
N ASP A 404 -5.43 18.44 -29.21
CA ASP A 404 -6.87 18.25 -29.03
C ASP A 404 -7.20 17.36 -27.81
N ILE A 405 -6.42 16.28 -27.61
CA ILE A 405 -6.56 15.37 -26.46
C ILE A 405 -6.21 16.07 -25.14
N ILE A 406 -5.14 16.87 -25.13
CA ILE A 406 -4.69 17.61 -23.94
C ILE A 406 -5.72 18.67 -23.54
N GLU A 407 -6.37 19.31 -24.51
CA GLU A 407 -7.45 20.27 -24.28
C GLU A 407 -8.80 19.61 -23.93
N GLY A 408 -8.89 18.27 -23.97
CA GLY A 408 -10.09 17.51 -23.65
C GLY A 408 -11.16 17.52 -24.75
N LEU A 409 -10.78 17.87 -25.99
CA LEU A 409 -11.65 17.83 -27.16
C LEU A 409 -11.76 16.40 -27.74
N GLY A 410 -10.83 15.52 -27.36
CA GLY A 410 -10.75 14.14 -27.84
C GLY A 410 -10.25 14.03 -29.28
N ILE A 411 -10.33 12.83 -29.86
CA ILE A 411 -9.88 12.59 -31.24
C ILE A 411 -10.97 12.87 -32.26
N ASP A 412 -10.72 13.79 -33.21
CA ASP A 412 -11.60 14.04 -34.35
C ASP A 412 -11.43 12.92 -35.41
N ARG A 413 -12.23 11.87 -35.25
CA ARG A 413 -12.24 10.71 -36.16
C ARG A 413 -12.53 11.09 -37.61
N ALA A 414 -13.36 12.11 -37.86
CA ALA A 414 -13.71 12.49 -39.23
C ALA A 414 -12.52 13.14 -39.94
N ARG A 415 -11.82 14.05 -39.25
CA ARG A 415 -10.60 14.68 -39.73
C ARG A 415 -9.47 13.66 -39.91
N LEU A 416 -9.33 12.75 -38.96
CA LEU A 416 -8.34 11.67 -39.00
C LEU A 416 -8.55 10.73 -40.20
N ASN A 417 -9.80 10.27 -40.41
CA ASN A 417 -10.17 9.43 -41.53
C ASN A 417 -9.90 10.11 -42.88
N ARG A 418 -10.19 11.41 -42.97
CA ARG A 418 -9.90 12.19 -44.18
C ARG A 418 -8.40 12.23 -44.48
N ARG A 419 -7.56 12.54 -43.49
CA ARG A 419 -6.10 12.56 -43.67
C ARG A 419 -5.52 11.22 -44.07
N ILE A 420 -6.04 10.14 -43.50
CA ILE A 420 -5.54 8.80 -43.82
C ILE A 420 -6.01 8.34 -45.18
N LYS A 421 -7.23 8.71 -45.60
CA LYS A 421 -7.66 8.51 -46.98
C LYS A 421 -6.78 9.26 -47.97
N GLU A 422 -6.47 10.53 -47.69
CA GLU A 422 -5.52 11.32 -48.50
C GLU A 422 -4.12 10.70 -48.54
N LEU A 423 -3.65 10.13 -47.42
CA LEU A 423 -2.37 9.40 -47.36
C LEU A 423 -2.42 8.12 -48.20
N VAL A 424 -3.50 7.33 -48.11
CA VAL A 424 -3.67 6.11 -48.90
C VAL A 424 -3.71 6.45 -50.39
N GLU A 425 -4.49 7.45 -50.80
CA GLU A 425 -4.57 7.87 -52.21
C GLU A 425 -3.18 8.24 -52.76
N LYS A 426 -2.40 9.03 -52.01
CA LYS A 426 -1.01 9.36 -52.40
C LYS A 426 -0.09 8.15 -52.44
N LEU A 427 -0.23 7.20 -51.51
CA LEU A 427 0.60 5.99 -51.51
C LEU A 427 0.25 5.04 -52.65
N MET A 428 -1.01 5.02 -53.09
CA MET A 428 -1.43 4.22 -54.25
C MET A 428 -0.82 4.70 -55.56
N GLU A 429 -0.34 5.95 -55.65
CA GLU A 429 0.40 6.44 -56.83
C GLU A 429 1.79 5.77 -56.99
N TYR A 430 2.30 5.11 -55.94
CA TYR A 430 3.57 4.38 -55.95
C TYR A 430 3.42 2.87 -56.24
N ILE A 431 2.18 2.40 -56.47
CA ILE A 431 1.83 1.01 -56.80
C ILE A 431 1.39 0.95 -58.25
#